data_AF-A0A529HWY5-F1
#
_entry.id   AF-A0A529HWY5-F1
#
_cell.length_a   1.000
_cell.length_b   1.000
_cell.length_c   1.000
_cell.angle_alpha   90.00
_cell.angle_beta   90.00
_cell.angle_gamma   90.00
#
_symmetry.space_group_name_H-M   'P 1'
#
loop_
_entity.id
_entity.type
_entity.pdbx_description
1 polymer ?
#
loop_
_entity_poly.entity_id
_entity_poly.type
_entity_poly.pdbx_seq_one_letter_code
_entity_poly.pdbx_strand_id
1 'polypeptide(L)'
;AWCGVLGVPRDWCTTVGLDPATRIGWAGGYVGLGVSSSNLSGRTLADLILGQDTELTRLPWVNRKVRRWEPEPFRWLGVHSMYQLYHLADRREAAGLSHTSKLAALADAITGH
;
A
#
# COMPACT_ATOMS: atom_id res chain seq x y z
N ALA A 1 7.35 22.95 -9.54
CA ALA A 1 7.00 21.75 -8.75
C ALA A 1 6.29 20.75 -9.65
N TRP A 2 6.40 19.44 -9.38
CA TRP A 2 5.69 18.38 -10.09
C TRP A 2 4.91 17.50 -9.12
N CYS A 3 3.89 16.80 -9.64
CA CYS A 3 3.13 15.78 -8.90
C CYS A 3 2.82 14.59 -9.82
N GLY A 4 2.45 13.46 -9.23
CA GLY A 4 2.12 12.24 -9.95
C GLY A 4 1.36 11.25 -9.07
N VAL A 5 0.79 10.23 -9.71
CA VAL A 5 0.03 9.17 -9.02
C VAL A 5 0.94 8.03 -8.58
N LEU A 6 0.60 7.41 -7.44
CA LEU A 6 1.28 6.21 -6.93
C LEU A 6 0.35 5.00 -7.01
N GLY A 7 0.84 3.91 -7.59
CA GLY A 7 0.19 2.61 -7.51
C GLY A 7 0.52 1.94 -6.18
N VAL A 8 -0.45 1.89 -5.27
CA VAL A 8 -0.27 1.33 -3.92
C VAL A 8 -1.18 0.10 -3.74
N PRO A 9 -0.61 -1.09 -3.49
CA PRO A 9 -1.40 -2.26 -3.13
C PRO A 9 -1.91 -2.11 -1.70
N ARG A 10 -2.95 -2.86 -1.34
CA ARG A 10 -3.64 -2.73 -0.05
C ARG A 10 -2.72 -2.86 1.18
N ASP A 11 -1.67 -3.65 1.08
CA ASP A 11 -0.71 -3.90 2.15
C ASP A 11 0.58 -3.09 2.02
N TRP A 12 0.64 -2.15 1.07
CA TRP A 12 1.78 -1.25 0.88
C TRP A 12 3.11 -1.95 0.53
N CYS A 13 3.06 -3.21 0.10
CA CYS A 13 4.25 -3.98 -0.26
C CYS A 13 4.40 -4.16 -1.77
N THR A 14 5.64 -4.08 -2.26
CA THR A 14 5.96 -4.37 -3.66
C THR A 14 5.74 -5.84 -3.99
N THR A 15 5.46 -6.15 -5.26
CA THR A 15 5.33 -7.53 -5.73
C THR A 15 5.83 -7.70 -7.15
N VAL A 16 6.33 -8.90 -7.44
CA VAL A 16 6.68 -9.39 -8.77
C VAL A 16 6.13 -10.80 -8.91
N GLY A 17 5.74 -11.21 -10.10
CA GLY A 17 5.27 -12.57 -10.33
C GLY A 17 5.08 -12.90 -11.79
N LEU A 18 4.89 -14.19 -12.03
CA LEU A 18 4.60 -14.76 -13.34
C LEU A 18 3.60 -15.89 -13.12
N ASP A 19 2.48 -15.80 -13.82
CA ASP A 19 1.53 -16.91 -13.89
C ASP A 19 2.00 -17.87 -14.99
N PRO A 20 2.42 -19.11 -14.66
CA PRO A 20 2.91 -20.06 -15.65
C PRO A 20 1.81 -20.55 -16.61
N ALA A 21 0.54 -20.53 -16.19
CA ALA A 21 -0.57 -20.98 -17.02
C ALA A 21 -0.94 -19.94 -18.08
N THR A 22 -1.01 -18.67 -17.70
CA THR A 22 -1.36 -17.58 -18.64
C THR A 22 -0.14 -16.95 -19.31
N ARG A 23 1.07 -17.21 -18.80
CA ARG A 23 2.34 -16.57 -19.20
C ARG A 23 2.34 -15.05 -18.99
N ILE A 24 1.46 -14.54 -18.12
CA ILE A 24 1.36 -13.13 -17.77
C ILE A 24 2.26 -12.84 -16.57
N GLY A 25 3.24 -11.97 -16.78
CA GLY A 25 4.10 -11.43 -15.72
C GLY A 25 3.59 -10.09 -15.19
N TRP A 26 3.85 -9.81 -13.91
CA TRP A 26 3.60 -8.52 -13.31
C TRP A 26 4.74 -8.10 -12.39
N ALA A 27 4.93 -6.80 -12.26
CA ALA A 27 5.85 -6.17 -11.32
C ALA A 27 5.29 -4.79 -10.97
N GLY A 28 5.11 -4.49 -9.69
CA GLY A 28 4.53 -3.21 -9.31
C GLY A 28 4.24 -3.05 -7.83
N GLY A 29 3.40 -2.04 -7.54
CA GLY A 29 3.09 -1.65 -6.19
C GLY A 29 4.27 -1.02 -5.47
N TYR A 30 5.06 -0.19 -6.15
CA TYR A 30 6.34 0.30 -5.62
C TYR A 30 6.22 1.35 -4.51
N VAL A 31 5.03 1.94 -4.30
CA VAL A 31 4.64 2.85 -3.20
C VAL A 31 5.46 4.15 -3.01
N GLY A 32 6.67 4.22 -3.57
CA GLY A 32 7.64 5.31 -3.37
C GLY A 32 9.09 4.87 -3.59
N LEU A 33 9.36 3.56 -3.68
CA LEU A 33 10.69 2.97 -3.87
C LEU A 33 10.94 2.51 -5.33
N GLY A 34 10.27 3.13 -6.29
CA GLY A 34 10.17 2.65 -7.68
C GLY A 34 11.51 2.40 -8.37
N VAL A 35 12.51 3.25 -8.15
CA VAL A 35 13.81 3.14 -8.82
C VAL A 35 14.53 1.85 -8.42
N SER A 36 14.71 1.61 -7.13
CA SER A 36 15.39 0.41 -6.64
C SER A 36 14.54 -0.85 -6.83
N SER A 37 13.23 -0.76 -6.56
CA SER A 37 12.33 -1.91 -6.67
C SER A 37 12.14 -2.38 -8.10
N SER A 38 12.13 -1.47 -9.10
CA SER A 38 12.01 -1.85 -10.52
C SER A 38 13.23 -2.63 -11.03
N ASN A 39 14.44 -2.23 -10.62
CA ASN A 39 15.67 -2.98 -10.94
C ASN A 39 15.63 -4.40 -10.38
N LEU A 40 15.28 -4.54 -9.09
CA LEU A 40 15.14 -5.85 -8.46
C LEU A 40 14.05 -6.68 -9.16
N SER A 41 12.90 -6.08 -9.44
CA SER A 41 11.77 -6.74 -10.11
C SER A 41 12.12 -7.22 -11.50
N GLY A 42 12.85 -6.43 -12.28
CA GLY A 42 13.25 -6.80 -13.64
C GLY A 42 14.14 -8.04 -13.64
N ARG A 43 15.10 -8.12 -12.72
CA ARG A 43 15.98 -9.28 -12.58
C ARG A 43 15.21 -10.52 -12.12
N THR A 44 14.37 -10.38 -11.09
CA THR A 44 13.53 -11.48 -10.61
C THR A 44 12.57 -11.97 -11.71
N LEU A 45 11.94 -11.06 -12.45
CA LEU A 45 11.02 -11.43 -13.51
C LEU A 45 11.72 -12.13 -14.68
N ALA A 46 12.95 -11.72 -15.02
CA ALA A 46 13.77 -12.41 -16.02
C ALA A 46 14.05 -13.86 -15.59
N ASP A 47 14.47 -14.08 -14.35
CA ASP A 47 14.70 -15.43 -13.81
C ASP A 47 13.42 -16.28 -13.83
N LEU A 48 12.27 -15.69 -13.46
CA LEU A 48 10.97 -16.36 -13.52
C LEU A 48 10.58 -16.75 -14.96
N ILE A 49 10.78 -15.86 -15.94
CA ILE A 49 10.48 -16.12 -17.35
C ILE A 49 11.35 -17.25 -17.91
N LEU A 50 12.64 -17.25 -17.52
CA LEU A 50 13.62 -18.26 -17.92
C LEU A 50 13.49 -19.57 -17.12
N GLY A 51 12.58 -19.64 -16.14
CA GLY A 51 12.39 -20.83 -15.30
C GLY A 51 13.59 -21.16 -14.42
N GLN A 52 14.39 -20.16 -14.04
CA GLN A 52 15.58 -20.35 -13.20
C GLN A 52 15.18 -20.34 -11.73
N ASP A 53 15.78 -21.24 -10.95
CA ASP A 53 15.64 -21.27 -9.49
C ASP A 53 16.82 -20.52 -8.86
N THR A 54 16.59 -19.26 -8.50
CA THR A 54 17.60 -18.36 -7.93
C THR A 54 17.16 -17.80 -6.58
N GLU A 55 18.10 -17.21 -5.84
CA GLU A 55 17.76 -16.52 -4.59
C GLU A 55 16.73 -15.40 -4.82
N LEU A 56 16.70 -14.79 -6.00
CA LEU A 56 15.73 -13.75 -6.35
C LEU A 56 14.32 -14.30 -6.51
N THR A 57 14.14 -15.48 -7.10
CA THR A 57 12.83 -16.11 -7.32
C THR A 57 12.23 -16.70 -6.04
N ARG A 58 13.06 -16.92 -5.02
CA ARG A 58 12.67 -17.46 -3.70
C ARG A 58 12.24 -16.41 -2.67
N LEU A 59 12.44 -15.12 -2.97
CA LEU A 59 12.07 -14.05 -2.05
C LEU A 59 10.54 -14.01 -1.80
N PRO A 60 10.07 -13.65 -0.60
CA PRO A 60 8.66 -13.79 -0.19
C PRO A 60 7.67 -12.86 -0.92
N TRP A 61 8.17 -11.83 -1.60
CA TRP A 61 7.38 -10.92 -2.43
C TRP A 61 7.04 -11.48 -3.82
N VAL A 62 7.66 -12.60 -4.23
CA VAL A 62 7.41 -13.29 -5.50
C VAL A 62 6.06 -14.01 -5.45
N ASN A 63 5.21 -13.78 -6.45
CA ASN A 63 3.87 -14.35 -6.56
C ASN A 63 2.98 -14.10 -5.32
N ARG A 64 3.32 -13.08 -4.54
CA ARG A 64 2.60 -12.71 -3.31
C ARG A 64 1.19 -12.25 -3.65
N LYS A 65 0.17 -12.87 -3.06
CA LYS A 65 -1.23 -12.51 -3.31
C LYS A 65 -1.69 -11.41 -2.37
N VAL A 66 -2.08 -10.25 -2.91
CA VAL A 66 -2.66 -9.15 -2.14
C VAL A 66 -4.18 -9.34 -2.06
N ARG A 67 -4.79 -9.06 -0.90
CA ARG A 67 -6.25 -8.98 -0.80
C ARG A 67 -6.75 -7.83 -1.67
N ARG A 68 -7.84 -8.06 -2.39
CA ARG A 68 -8.48 -7.02 -3.21
C ARG A 68 -8.90 -5.84 -2.34
N TRP A 69 -8.88 -4.66 -2.95
CA TRP A 69 -9.53 -3.49 -2.39
C TRP A 69 -11.03 -3.72 -2.24
N GLU A 70 -11.64 -3.02 -1.29
CA GLU A 70 -13.08 -2.98 -1.11
C GLU A 70 -13.76 -2.64 -2.44
N PRO A 71 -14.89 -3.28 -2.78
CA PRO A 71 -15.63 -2.95 -3.97
C PRO A 71 -16.17 -1.51 -3.88
N GLU A 72 -16.31 -0.85 -5.03
CA GLU A 72 -16.99 0.44 -5.09
C GLU A 72 -18.50 0.25 -4.88
N PRO A 73 -19.20 1.17 -4.17
CA PRO A 73 -18.74 2.50 -3.72
C PRO A 73 -18.15 2.54 -2.31
N PHE A 74 -17.96 1.40 -1.64
CA PHE A 74 -17.53 1.38 -0.24
C PHE A 74 -16.12 1.92 -0.05
N ARG A 75 -15.21 1.65 -0.99
CA ARG A 75 -13.86 2.25 -0.97
C ARG A 75 -13.91 3.76 -1.08
N TRP A 76 -14.66 4.29 -2.06
CA TRP A 76 -14.86 5.73 -2.21
C TRP A 76 -15.42 6.38 -0.93
N LEU A 77 -16.47 5.78 -0.35
CA LEU A 77 -17.08 6.27 0.89
C LEU A 77 -16.09 6.27 2.05
N GLY A 78 -15.31 5.20 2.20
CA GLY A 78 -14.29 5.09 3.25
C GLY A 78 -13.23 6.19 3.13
N VAL A 79 -12.68 6.39 1.93
CA VAL A 79 -11.67 7.43 1.66
C VAL A 79 -12.23 8.83 1.93
N HIS A 80 -13.43 9.15 1.45
CA HIS A 80 -14.03 10.47 1.64
C HIS A 80 -14.43 10.74 3.09
N SER A 81 -14.94 9.72 3.79
CA SER A 81 -15.25 9.82 5.21
C SER A 81 -13.99 10.10 6.03
N MET A 82 -12.87 9.43 5.71
CA MET A 82 -11.58 9.67 6.35
C MET A 82 -11.08 11.11 6.11
N TYR A 83 -11.17 11.63 4.88
CA TYR A 83 -10.81 13.02 4.59
C TYR A 83 -11.66 14.02 5.39
N GLN A 84 -12.97 13.79 5.49
CA GLN A 84 -13.84 14.67 6.28
C GLN A 84 -13.52 14.64 7.77
N LEU A 85 -13.16 13.46 8.31
CA LEU A 85 -12.72 13.33 9.70
C LEU A 85 -11.41 14.07 9.95
N TYR A 86 -10.42 13.95 9.05
CA TYR A 86 -9.17 14.71 9.15
C TYR A 86 -9.40 16.22 9.05
N HIS A 87 -10.17 16.69 8.08
CA HIS A 87 -10.52 18.11 7.97
C HIS A 87 -11.27 18.65 9.20
N LEU A 88 -12.03 17.80 9.89
CA LEU A 88 -12.70 18.18 11.12
C LEU A 88 -11.74 18.20 12.32
N ALA A 89 -10.79 17.26 12.38
CA ALA A 89 -9.73 17.24 13.37
C ALA A 89 -8.83 18.48 13.24
N ASP A 90 -8.33 18.78 12.04
CA ASP A 90 -7.49 19.94 11.75
C ASP A 90 -8.18 21.25 12.13
N ARG A 91 -9.48 21.39 11.80
CA ARG A 91 -10.27 22.58 12.18
C ARG A 91 -10.41 22.72 13.70
N ARG A 92 -10.52 21.62 14.44
CA ARG A 92 -10.59 21.63 15.90
C ARG A 92 -9.25 21.97 16.54
N GLU A 93 -8.15 21.48 15.97
CA GLU A 93 -6.80 21.83 16.42
C GLU A 93 -6.46 23.29 16.13
N ALA A 94 -6.80 23.80 14.93
CA ALA A 94 -6.62 25.19 14.54
C ALA A 94 -7.49 26.18 15.35
N ALA A 95 -8.65 25.74 15.84
CA ALA A 95 -9.53 26.53 16.71
C ALA A 95 -9.02 26.64 18.16
N GLY A 96 -7.83 26.14 18.47
CA GLY A 96 -7.13 26.41 19.73
C GLY A 96 -7.64 25.57 20.90
N LEU A 97 -7.75 24.24 20.73
CA LEU A 97 -7.96 23.34 21.87
C LEU A 97 -6.82 23.52 22.89
N SER A 98 -7.15 24.11 24.04
CA SER A 98 -6.24 24.33 25.19
C SER A 98 -6.03 23.07 26.04
N HIS A 99 -6.68 21.96 25.69
CA HIS A 99 -6.59 20.67 26.40
C HIS A 99 -6.69 19.50 25.42
N THR A 100 -5.94 18.42 25.71
CA THR A 100 -5.96 17.16 24.98
C THR A 100 -7.39 16.61 24.88
N SER A 101 -7.86 16.39 23.65
CA SER A 101 -9.24 15.95 23.37
C SER A 101 -9.55 14.62 24.05
N LYS A 102 -10.75 14.48 24.65
CA LYS A 102 -11.25 13.21 25.23
C LYS A 102 -11.32 12.04 24.22
N LEU A 103 -11.19 12.33 22.93
CA LEU A 103 -11.03 11.32 21.87
C LEU A 103 -9.67 10.61 21.95
N ALA A 104 -8.62 11.26 22.44
CA ALA A 104 -7.31 10.63 22.67
C ALA A 104 -7.41 9.58 23.80
N ALA A 105 -8.14 9.88 24.87
CA ALA A 105 -8.39 8.92 25.95
C ALA A 105 -9.24 7.71 25.49
N LEU A 106 -10.16 7.91 24.55
CA LEU A 106 -10.93 6.81 23.95
C LEU A 106 -10.07 5.98 22.98
N ALA A 107 -9.17 6.63 22.24
CA ALA A 107 -8.22 5.95 21.37
C ALA A 107 -7.25 5.08 22.18
N ASP A 108 -6.69 5.60 23.29
CA ASP A 108 -5.81 4.85 24.20
C ASP A 108 -6.50 3.61 24.80
N ALA A 109 -7.78 3.72 25.16
CA ALA A 109 -8.57 2.60 25.65
C ALA A 109 -8.84 1.51 24.59
N ILE A 110 -8.86 1.89 23.30
CA ILE A 110 -9.03 0.96 22.17
C ILE A 110 -7.69 0.37 21.74
N THR A 111 -6.59 1.12 21.86
CA THR A 111 -5.23 0.67 21.53
C THR A 111 -4.50 -0.04 22.67
N GLY A 112 -5.10 -0.10 23.87
CA GLY A 112 -4.70 -1.02 24.93
C GLY A 112 -3.44 -0.61 25.67
N HIS A 113 -3.49 0.54 26.34
CA HIS A 113 -2.65 0.82 27.51
C HIS A 113 -3.49 0.86 28.78
#